data_AF-A0A6L9M687-F1
#
_entry.id   AF-A0A6L9M687-F1
#
_cell.length_a   1.000
_cell.length_b   1.000
_cell.length_c   1.000
_cell.angle_alpha   90.00
_cell.angle_beta   90.00
_cell.angle_gamma   90.00
#
_symmetry.space_group_name_H-M   'P 1'
#
loop_
_entity.id
_entity.type
_entity.pdbx_description
1 polymer ?
#
loop_
_entity_poly.entity_id
_entity_poly.type
_entity_poly.pdbx_seq_one_letter_code
_entity_poly.pdbx_strand_id
1 'polypeptide(L)'
;MNYHLVSIFPHYFESPLSNGLMKKAVENGLVNLDYVDVRLFAGGVHKSVDDRPFGGGPGMLLKLDSMVKALDSVESKGRILMMSPRGKPLDQAMARELSQEEDITLICGRYEGIDERLLDLYPVEMVSVGDFVLNGGEAGAVCLVEAVSRLLPGFMGHEDSGDEESFSAGLLEYPHYTRPDTYDGLKVPDVLRSGDHGRIADWRRECSLSMTLNDRPDILPGATLTVEDIDFLREQSRTRLGRNLYIALCHYPVVNKFGEKVAVSVTNLDLHDMARVTRSYGLGGFYATTPIDDQKALANRLLDHWKDGAGSLANPDRAEAFSKVKVFDDIDAAVLDIEAQTGQCPRLAATSARLDRRKKAEPAMTYQELRSWLANSPVLLIFGTGHGLAEEVLSKTEGIVRPVRYLDDYNHLSVRSAVAIIVDRLIADEY
;
A
#
# COMPACT_ATOMS: atom_id res chain seq x y z
N MET A 1 2.18 12.05 31.63
CA MET A 1 2.40 10.79 30.87
C MET A 1 3.65 10.13 31.41
N ASN A 2 3.56 8.88 31.85
CA ASN A 2 4.69 8.10 32.35
C ASN A 2 5.02 6.99 31.36
N TYR A 3 6.28 6.88 30.96
CA TYR A 3 6.77 5.77 30.15
C TYR A 3 7.69 4.87 30.96
N HIS A 4 7.39 3.58 31.01
CA HIS A 4 8.25 2.54 31.59
C HIS A 4 8.95 1.77 30.47
N LEU A 5 10.23 2.08 30.25
CA LEU A 5 11.03 1.56 29.15
C LEU A 5 11.78 0.30 29.61
N VAL A 6 11.22 -0.88 29.29
CA VAL A 6 11.76 -2.18 29.68
C VAL A 6 12.72 -2.69 28.62
N SER A 7 14.01 -2.69 28.95
CA SER A 7 15.08 -3.03 28.01
C SER A 7 16.31 -3.61 28.72
N ILE A 8 17.17 -4.31 27.97
CA ILE A 8 18.53 -4.67 28.44
C ILE A 8 19.56 -3.56 28.18
N PHE A 9 19.16 -2.48 27.51
CA PHE A 9 19.99 -1.31 27.19
C PHE A 9 19.29 0.00 27.58
N PRO A 10 19.07 0.27 28.88
CA PRO A 10 18.41 1.50 29.34
C PRO A 10 19.11 2.78 28.84
N HIS A 11 20.44 2.78 28.78
CA HIS A 11 21.23 3.90 28.28
C HIS A 11 20.97 4.27 26.81
N TYR A 12 20.35 3.38 26.03
CA TYR A 12 19.99 3.67 24.63
C TYR A 12 19.05 4.87 24.53
N PHE A 13 18.18 5.06 25.53
CA PHE A 13 17.18 6.11 25.55
C PHE A 13 17.70 7.46 26.01
N GLU A 14 18.80 7.48 26.78
CA GLU A 14 19.34 8.69 27.37
C GLU A 14 19.66 9.73 26.30
N SER A 15 20.30 9.34 25.20
CA SER A 15 20.61 10.29 24.13
C SER A 15 19.36 10.82 23.41
N PRO A 16 18.49 10.00 22.81
CA PRO A 16 17.35 10.53 22.05
C PRO A 16 16.35 11.30 22.93
N LEU A 17 16.09 10.85 24.17
CA LEU A 17 15.02 11.43 25.00
C LEU A 17 15.49 12.56 25.94
N SER A 18 16.79 12.90 25.96
CA SER A 18 17.33 14.02 26.77
C SER A 18 17.59 15.30 25.99
N ASN A 19 17.04 15.43 24.77
CA ASN A 19 17.29 16.57 23.90
C ASN A 19 15.99 17.30 23.50
N GLY A 20 16.13 18.53 23.00
CA GLY A 20 15.05 19.28 22.35
C GLY A 20 13.82 19.53 23.23
N LEU A 21 12.63 19.32 22.67
CA LEU A 21 11.35 19.48 23.37
C LEU A 21 11.10 18.37 24.39
N MET A 22 11.56 17.14 24.11
CA MET A 22 11.43 16.03 25.05
C MET A 22 12.13 16.34 26.37
N LYS A 23 13.36 16.88 26.34
CA LYS A 23 14.06 17.34 27.54
C LYS A 23 13.23 18.33 28.35
N LYS A 24 12.67 19.35 27.70
CA LYS A 24 11.83 20.36 28.37
C LYS A 24 10.56 19.74 28.95
N ALA A 25 9.94 18.80 28.24
CA ALA A 25 8.76 18.09 28.72
C ALA A 25 9.08 17.27 29.98
N VAL A 26 10.25 16.64 30.05
CA VAL A 26 10.72 15.94 31.25
C VAL A 26 11.03 16.91 32.39
N GLU A 27 11.77 17.99 32.13
CA GLU A 27 12.11 19.01 33.14
C GLU A 27 10.88 19.70 33.73
N ASN A 28 9.82 19.86 32.93
CA ASN A 28 8.55 20.45 33.35
C ASN A 28 7.56 19.42 33.95
N GLY A 29 7.93 18.13 34.00
CA GLY A 29 7.09 17.07 34.55
C GLY A 29 5.89 16.67 33.67
N LEU A 30 5.86 17.08 32.40
CA LEU A 30 4.83 16.66 31.43
C LEU A 30 5.00 15.18 31.05
N VAL A 31 6.27 14.78 30.90
CA VAL A 31 6.68 13.41 30.58
C VAL A 31 7.59 12.90 31.68
N ASN A 32 7.34 11.69 32.17
CA ASN A 32 8.25 10.97 33.06
C ASN A 32 8.80 9.73 32.35
N LEU A 33 10.10 9.49 32.46
CA LEU A 33 10.78 8.37 31.83
C LEU A 33 11.40 7.49 32.91
N ASP A 34 10.88 6.28 33.04
CA ASP A 34 11.38 5.24 33.92
C ASP A 34 12.10 4.17 33.10
N TYR A 35 13.34 3.85 33.46
CA TYR A 35 14.18 2.91 32.72
C TYR A 35 14.33 1.61 33.51
N VAL A 36 13.74 0.53 33.01
CA VAL A 36 13.75 -0.78 33.67
C VAL A 36 14.78 -1.69 33.00
N ASP A 37 15.96 -1.81 33.61
CA ASP A 37 17.01 -2.70 33.12
C ASP A 37 16.71 -4.16 33.49
N VAL A 38 16.31 -4.94 32.49
CA VAL A 38 16.01 -6.37 32.63
C VAL A 38 17.19 -7.16 33.19
N ARG A 39 18.44 -6.72 32.95
CA ARG A 39 19.65 -7.39 33.45
C ARG A 39 19.76 -7.38 34.98
N LEU A 40 19.10 -6.44 35.65
CA LEU A 40 19.08 -6.38 37.12
C LEU A 40 18.25 -7.52 37.72
N PHE A 41 17.37 -8.13 36.93
CA PHE A 41 16.48 -9.22 37.35
C PHE A 41 16.99 -10.61 36.91
N ALA A 42 18.11 -10.65 36.19
CA ALA A 42 18.71 -11.89 35.71
C ALA A 42 19.23 -12.75 36.88
N GLY A 43 18.82 -14.02 36.89
CA GLY A 43 19.31 -15.01 37.84
C GLY A 43 20.71 -15.55 37.50
N GLY A 44 21.33 -16.20 38.49
CA GLY A 44 22.59 -16.93 38.32
C GLY A 44 23.85 -16.06 38.34
N VAL A 45 25.01 -16.73 38.36
CA VAL A 45 26.33 -16.08 38.55
C VAL A 45 26.69 -15.14 37.40
N HIS A 46 26.29 -15.48 36.18
CA HIS A 46 26.65 -14.74 34.97
C HIS A 46 25.61 -13.69 34.55
N LYS A 47 24.50 -13.54 35.28
CA LYS A 47 23.41 -12.59 34.97
C LYS A 47 22.97 -12.61 33.49
N SER A 48 22.90 -13.80 32.91
CA SER A 48 22.50 -13.97 31.50
C SER A 48 20.98 -13.81 31.37
N VAL A 49 20.57 -12.88 30.50
CA VAL A 49 19.19 -12.53 30.20
C VAL A 49 18.62 -13.30 29.00
N ASP A 50 19.41 -14.18 28.39
CA ASP A 50 19.11 -14.84 27.12
C ASP A 50 19.37 -16.35 27.19
N ASP A 51 18.62 -17.13 26.42
CA ASP A 51 18.82 -18.58 26.25
C ASP A 51 18.50 -19.05 24.82
N ARG A 52 18.87 -20.28 24.49
CA ARG A 52 18.61 -20.87 23.17
C ARG A 52 17.12 -21.18 23.00
N PRO A 53 16.55 -21.01 21.79
CA PRO A 53 15.17 -21.39 21.52
C PRO A 53 14.98 -22.91 21.59
N PHE A 54 13.85 -23.34 22.17
CA PHE A 54 13.37 -24.72 21.99
C PHE A 54 13.02 -24.97 20.52
N GLY A 55 13.27 -26.19 20.03
CA GLY A 55 13.09 -26.54 18.61
C GLY A 55 14.32 -26.32 17.73
N GLY A 56 15.39 -25.71 18.27
CA GLY A 56 16.60 -25.39 17.52
C GLY A 56 16.44 -24.13 16.67
N GLY A 57 17.41 -23.90 15.77
CA GLY A 57 17.52 -22.66 15.00
C GLY A 57 18.67 -21.77 15.49
N PRO A 58 19.07 -20.78 14.67
CA PRO A 58 20.07 -19.79 15.08
C PRO A 58 19.48 -18.80 16.11
N GLY A 59 20.36 -18.08 16.80
CA GLY A 59 19.97 -16.97 17.68
C GLY A 59 19.68 -17.35 19.13
N MET A 60 19.19 -16.36 19.88
CA MET A 60 18.87 -16.43 21.31
C MET A 60 17.52 -15.75 21.56
N LEU A 61 16.85 -16.07 22.67
CA LEU A 61 15.63 -15.41 23.13
C LEU A 61 15.86 -14.82 24.52
N LEU A 62 15.25 -13.67 24.80
CA LEU A 62 15.21 -13.12 26.16
C LEU A 62 14.43 -14.06 27.09
N LYS A 63 15.01 -14.34 28.26
CA LYS A 63 14.46 -15.24 29.27
C LYS A 63 13.20 -14.67 29.89
N LEU A 64 12.17 -15.52 29.95
CA LEU A 64 10.88 -15.18 30.53
C LEU A 64 10.98 -14.72 31.99
N ASP A 65 11.81 -15.38 32.81
CA ASP A 65 11.89 -15.11 34.25
C ASP A 65 12.37 -13.68 34.55
N SER A 66 13.34 -13.19 33.78
CA SER A 66 13.93 -11.87 33.94
C SER A 66 12.98 -10.79 33.45
N MET A 67 12.27 -11.05 32.34
CA MET A 67 11.23 -10.17 31.80
C MET A 67 10.03 -10.03 32.75
N VAL A 68 9.53 -11.14 33.30
CA VAL A 68 8.41 -11.14 34.27
C VAL A 68 8.79 -10.31 35.50
N LYS A 69 9.96 -10.56 36.10
CA LYS A 69 10.41 -9.79 37.27
C LYS A 69 10.61 -8.31 36.97
N ALA A 70 11.12 -7.97 35.79
CA ALA A 70 11.27 -6.58 35.36
C ALA A 70 9.91 -5.89 35.24
N LEU A 71 8.93 -6.53 34.59
CA LEU A 71 7.58 -6.00 34.47
C LEU A 71 6.89 -5.90 35.84
N ASP A 72 7.04 -6.92 36.70
CA ASP A 72 6.46 -6.92 38.04
C ASP A 72 7.02 -5.81 38.94
N SER A 73 8.21 -5.28 38.65
CA SER A 73 8.79 -4.14 39.36
C SER A 73 8.13 -2.79 39.03
N VAL A 74 7.40 -2.71 37.92
CA VAL A 74 6.64 -1.51 37.53
C VAL A 74 5.30 -1.50 38.28
N GLU A 75 5.09 -0.51 39.16
CA GLU A 75 3.88 -0.42 40.00
C GLU A 75 2.62 -0.17 39.17
N SER A 76 2.57 0.94 38.42
CA SER A 76 1.49 1.25 37.47
C SER A 76 1.96 0.96 36.05
N LYS A 77 1.64 -0.23 35.54
CA LYS A 77 2.10 -0.66 34.20
C LYS A 77 1.38 0.08 33.07
N GLY A 78 0.17 0.58 33.32
CA GLY A 78 -0.71 1.12 32.30
C GLY A 78 -0.90 0.16 31.12
N ARG A 79 -0.89 0.69 29.89
CA ARG A 79 -0.90 -0.13 28.68
C ARG A 79 0.48 -0.72 28.41
N ILE A 80 0.54 -2.03 28.17
CA ILE A 80 1.80 -2.75 27.93
C ILE A 80 1.94 -2.99 26.43
N LEU A 81 2.88 -2.28 25.81
CA LEU A 81 3.16 -2.35 24.39
C LEU A 81 4.51 -3.05 24.15
N MET A 82 4.58 -3.96 23.18
CA MET A 82 5.82 -4.61 22.77
C MET A 82 6.20 -4.24 21.34
N MET A 83 7.40 -3.69 21.17
CA MET A 83 7.93 -3.34 19.85
C MET A 83 8.25 -4.63 19.08
N SER A 84 7.51 -4.89 18.00
CA SER A 84 7.56 -6.13 17.24
C SER A 84 7.09 -5.94 15.80
N PRO A 85 7.77 -6.50 14.78
CA PRO A 85 7.31 -6.45 13.39
C PRO A 85 6.00 -7.22 13.16
N ARG A 86 5.55 -8.04 14.12
CA ARG A 86 4.24 -8.72 14.11
C ARG A 86 3.09 -7.81 14.56
N GLY A 87 3.42 -6.64 15.10
CA GLY A 87 2.46 -5.73 15.71
C GLY A 87 1.61 -4.97 14.69
N LYS A 88 0.58 -4.29 15.21
CA LYS A 88 -0.15 -3.29 14.41
C LYS A 88 0.83 -2.17 14.02
N PRO A 89 0.79 -1.66 12.77
CA PRO A 89 1.61 -0.53 12.38
C PRO A 89 1.34 0.69 13.27
N LEU A 90 2.40 1.37 13.70
CA LEU A 90 2.33 2.65 14.39
C LEU A 90 1.93 3.71 13.35
N ASP A 91 0.73 4.26 13.53
CA ASP A 91 0.22 5.37 12.74
C ASP A 91 -0.17 6.56 13.64
N GLN A 92 -0.54 7.68 13.03
CA GLN A 92 -0.90 8.90 13.75
C GLN A 92 -2.19 8.73 14.58
N ALA A 93 -3.09 7.82 14.18
CA ALA A 93 -4.30 7.53 14.93
C ALA A 93 -3.98 6.79 16.24
N MET A 94 -3.10 5.79 16.19
CA MET A 94 -2.57 5.10 17.37
C MET A 94 -1.80 6.07 18.28
N ALA A 95 -1.00 6.99 17.73
CA ALA A 95 -0.30 7.98 18.55
C ALA A 95 -1.28 8.90 19.32
N ARG A 96 -2.39 9.32 18.68
CA ARG A 96 -3.46 10.10 19.31
C ARG A 96 -4.24 9.29 20.35
N GLU A 97 -4.47 8.01 20.11
CA GLU A 97 -5.08 7.10 21.09
C GLU A 97 -4.20 6.99 22.34
N LEU A 98 -2.92 6.69 22.14
CA LEU A 98 -1.96 6.50 23.22
C LEU A 98 -1.66 7.79 24.00
N SER A 99 -1.83 8.97 23.40
CA SER A 99 -1.60 10.24 24.10
C SER A 99 -2.62 10.54 25.19
N GLN A 100 -3.73 9.78 25.22
CA GLN A 100 -4.77 9.87 26.26
C GLN A 100 -4.47 9.01 27.49
N GLU A 101 -3.44 8.17 27.45
CA GLU A 101 -3.07 7.31 28.57
C GLU A 101 -2.29 8.09 29.65
N GLU A 102 -2.33 7.61 30.89
CA GLU A 102 -1.48 8.15 31.97
C GLU A 102 -0.12 7.44 32.03
N ASP A 103 -0.14 6.10 31.88
CA ASP A 103 1.01 5.21 31.98
C ASP A 103 1.11 4.29 30.75
N ILE A 104 2.32 4.16 30.19
CA ILE A 104 2.62 3.24 29.09
C ILE A 104 3.90 2.47 29.41
N THR A 105 3.83 1.14 29.43
CA THR A 105 5.01 0.27 29.51
C THR A 105 5.42 -0.21 28.12
N LEU A 106 6.68 0.04 27.74
CA LEU A 106 7.24 -0.31 26.45
C LEU A 106 8.29 -1.42 26.59
N ILE A 107 7.98 -2.59 26.04
CA ILE A 107 8.86 -3.76 26.03
C ILE A 107 9.73 -3.75 24.77
N CYS A 108 11.04 -3.71 24.98
CA CYS A 108 12.04 -3.74 23.91
C CYS A 108 12.65 -5.13 23.79
N GLY A 109 12.23 -5.88 22.76
CA GLY A 109 12.85 -7.16 22.41
C GLY A 109 14.27 -7.01 21.85
N ARG A 110 15.06 -8.08 21.96
CA ARG A 110 16.40 -8.23 21.36
C ARG A 110 16.56 -9.66 20.85
N TYR A 111 17.65 -9.90 20.10
CA TYR A 111 17.94 -11.20 19.51
C TYR A 111 16.82 -11.66 18.57
N GLU A 112 16.36 -12.91 18.66
CA GLU A 112 15.19 -13.41 17.91
C GLU A 112 13.85 -12.97 18.54
N GLY A 113 13.89 -12.38 19.74
CA GLY A 113 12.72 -11.90 20.45
C GLY A 113 12.70 -12.30 21.92
N ILE A 114 11.47 -12.39 22.45
CA ILE A 114 11.18 -12.75 23.84
C ILE A 114 10.37 -14.05 23.83
N ASP A 115 10.46 -14.83 24.89
CA ASP A 115 9.63 -16.03 25.07
C ASP A 115 8.13 -15.71 24.92
N GLU A 116 7.45 -16.41 24.00
CA GLU A 116 6.06 -16.15 23.61
C GLU A 116 5.08 -16.24 24.79
N ARG A 117 5.39 -17.04 25.81
CA ARG A 117 4.54 -17.18 27.02
C ARG A 117 4.37 -15.87 27.78
N LEU A 118 5.21 -14.86 27.52
CA LEU A 118 5.00 -13.51 28.07
C LEU A 118 3.63 -12.95 27.67
N LEU A 119 3.15 -13.25 26.45
CA LEU A 119 1.84 -12.82 25.94
C LEU A 119 0.67 -13.51 26.64
N ASP A 120 0.89 -14.68 27.25
CA ASP A 120 -0.11 -15.37 28.07
C ASP A 120 -0.19 -14.82 29.51
N LEU A 121 0.89 -14.18 29.97
CA LEU A 121 1.01 -13.66 31.34
C LEU A 121 0.56 -12.20 31.47
N TYR A 122 0.69 -11.41 30.41
CA TYR A 122 0.36 -9.98 30.40
C TYR A 122 -0.48 -9.63 29.17
N PRO A 123 -1.40 -8.65 29.27
CA PRO A 123 -2.17 -8.16 28.13
C PRO A 123 -1.29 -7.27 27.22
N VAL A 124 -0.31 -7.88 26.56
CA VAL A 124 0.65 -7.17 25.71
C VAL A 124 0.05 -6.89 24.34
N GLU A 125 0.09 -5.63 23.93
CA GLU A 125 -0.23 -5.22 22.57
C GLU A 125 1.07 -5.08 21.76
N MET A 126 1.16 -5.74 20.61
CA MET A 126 2.33 -5.62 19.74
C MET A 126 2.18 -4.43 18.79
N VAL A 127 3.25 -3.63 18.65
CA VAL A 127 3.31 -2.46 17.77
C VAL A 127 4.53 -2.57 16.85
N SER A 128 4.32 -2.35 15.55
CA SER A 128 5.37 -2.31 14.53
C SER A 128 5.62 -0.87 14.09
N VAL A 129 6.88 -0.45 13.97
CA VAL A 129 7.23 0.89 13.45
C VAL A 129 7.46 0.92 11.94
N GLY A 130 7.25 -0.21 11.26
CA GLY A 130 7.29 -0.31 9.81
C GLY A 130 7.67 -1.70 9.30
N ASP A 131 7.59 -1.88 7.99
CA ASP A 131 7.83 -3.15 7.30
C ASP A 131 9.34 -3.40 7.07
N PHE A 132 10.11 -3.39 8.15
CA PHE A 132 11.55 -3.67 8.18
C PHE A 132 11.96 -4.26 9.54
N VAL A 133 13.17 -4.85 9.60
CA VAL A 133 13.68 -5.49 10.83
C VAL A 133 14.77 -4.63 11.46
N LEU A 134 14.63 -4.37 12.76
CA LEU A 134 15.61 -3.66 13.59
C LEU A 134 16.38 -4.63 14.48
N ASN A 135 17.56 -4.21 14.95
CA ASN A 135 18.38 -4.99 15.89
C ASN A 135 17.76 -5.12 17.30
N GLY A 136 16.70 -4.36 17.59
CA GLY A 136 16.04 -4.32 18.89
C GLY A 136 14.88 -3.34 18.92
N GLY A 137 14.03 -3.47 19.94
CA GLY A 137 12.83 -2.65 20.09
C GLY A 137 13.08 -1.20 20.51
N GLU A 138 14.28 -0.84 20.95
CA GLU A 138 14.55 0.47 21.56
C GLU A 138 14.36 1.63 20.59
N ALA A 139 14.80 1.50 19.34
CA ALA A 139 14.56 2.52 18.34
C ALA A 139 13.06 2.68 18.02
N GLY A 140 12.31 1.56 17.99
CA GLY A 140 10.86 1.60 17.81
C GLY A 140 10.13 2.25 19.00
N ALA A 141 10.58 1.97 20.22
CA ALA A 141 10.06 2.59 21.43
C ALA A 141 10.33 4.10 21.45
N VAL A 142 11.51 4.56 21.01
CA VAL A 142 11.80 6.00 20.85
C VAL A 142 10.84 6.64 19.84
N CYS A 143 10.59 6.01 18.69
CA CYS A 143 9.62 6.53 17.71
C CYS A 143 8.22 6.70 18.32
N LEU A 144 7.76 5.70 19.09
CA LEU A 144 6.47 5.76 19.76
C LEU A 144 6.43 6.88 20.81
N VAL A 145 7.43 6.95 21.69
CA VAL A 145 7.51 7.99 22.74
C VAL A 145 7.51 9.40 22.13
N GLU A 146 8.28 9.63 21.07
CA GLU A 146 8.31 10.91 20.35
C GLU A 146 6.93 11.26 19.74
N ALA A 147 6.34 10.32 19.00
CA ALA A 147 5.06 10.54 18.32
C ALA A 147 3.92 10.82 19.32
N VAL A 148 3.86 10.07 20.42
CA VAL A 148 2.81 10.19 21.44
C VAL A 148 3.01 11.45 22.29
N SER A 149 4.24 11.68 22.79
CA SER A 149 4.51 12.80 23.71
C SER A 149 4.27 14.15 23.07
N ARG A 150 4.52 14.25 21.76
CA ARG A 150 4.31 15.48 21.00
C ARG A 150 2.85 15.94 20.96
N LEU A 151 1.91 15.01 21.14
CA LEU A 151 0.48 15.27 21.16
C LEU A 151 -0.03 15.68 22.56
N LEU A 152 0.83 15.66 23.58
CA LEU A 152 0.42 16.05 24.94
C LEU A 152 0.19 17.57 25.02
N PRO A 153 -0.90 18.01 25.70
CA PRO A 153 -1.13 19.42 25.95
C PRO A 153 0.07 20.07 26.64
N GLY A 154 0.57 21.17 26.07
CA GLY A 154 1.75 21.89 26.57
C GLY A 154 3.10 21.33 26.14
N PHE A 155 3.16 20.27 25.32
CA PHE A 155 4.42 19.80 24.73
C PHE A 155 4.90 20.75 23.62
N MET A 156 4.00 21.06 22.68
CA MET A 156 4.24 22.03 21.62
C MET A 156 3.86 23.43 22.09
N GLY A 157 4.67 24.44 21.74
CA GLY A 157 4.50 25.81 22.25
C GLY A 157 3.28 26.57 21.70
N HIS A 158 2.74 26.14 20.57
CA HIS A 158 1.51 26.67 19.98
C HIS A 158 0.58 25.50 19.66
N GLU A 159 -0.66 25.53 20.14
CA GLU A 159 -1.65 24.46 19.97
C GLU A 159 -2.04 24.25 18.49
N ASP A 160 -2.00 25.31 17.68
CA ASP A 160 -2.41 25.29 16.27
C ASP A 160 -1.52 24.43 15.35
N SER A 161 -0.33 23.98 15.78
CA SER A 161 0.56 23.22 14.88
C SER A 161 0.07 21.80 14.61
N GLY A 162 -0.61 21.16 15.57
CA GLY A 162 -0.93 19.73 15.50
C GLY A 162 -1.96 19.34 14.43
N ASP A 163 -2.80 20.29 14.01
CA ASP A 163 -3.94 20.02 13.13
C ASP A 163 -3.60 20.18 11.64
N GLU A 164 -2.57 20.94 11.28
CA GLU A 164 -2.12 21.15 9.88
C GLU A 164 -0.99 20.19 9.44
N GLU A 165 -0.53 19.31 10.33
CA GLU A 165 0.60 18.43 10.07
C GLU A 165 0.27 17.23 9.18
N SER A 166 1.34 16.64 8.63
CA SER A 166 1.25 15.40 7.85
C SER A 166 0.50 14.31 8.63
N PHE A 167 -0.38 13.61 7.91
CA PHE A 167 -1.26 12.54 8.37
C PHE A 167 -2.43 12.95 9.28
N SER A 168 -2.49 14.20 9.79
CA SER A 168 -3.60 14.64 10.65
C SER A 168 -4.96 14.63 9.93
N ALA A 169 -5.00 15.00 8.65
CA ALA A 169 -6.19 14.94 7.80
C ALA A 169 -6.11 13.86 6.69
N GLY A 170 -5.21 12.90 6.82
CA GLY A 170 -4.89 11.92 5.77
C GLY A 170 -4.10 12.49 4.60
N LEU A 171 -3.51 13.68 4.75
CA LEU A 171 -2.69 14.36 3.73
C LEU A 171 -1.29 14.65 4.26
N LEU A 172 -0.33 14.85 3.37
CA LEU A 172 0.99 15.41 3.69
C LEU A 172 0.90 16.92 3.90
N GLU A 173 1.81 17.46 4.70
CA GLU A 173 1.92 18.90 4.94
C GLU A 173 2.46 19.64 3.71
N TYR A 174 2.07 20.90 3.56
CA TYR A 174 2.55 21.79 2.50
C TYR A 174 4.03 22.19 2.69
N PRO A 175 4.71 22.66 1.63
CA PRO A 175 6.11 23.04 1.75
C PRO A 175 6.28 24.34 2.54
N HIS A 176 7.31 24.36 3.38
CA HIS A 176 7.63 25.49 4.24
C HIS A 176 8.77 26.34 3.69
N TYR A 177 8.65 27.66 3.83
CA TYR A 177 9.64 28.63 3.41
C TYR A 177 9.98 29.57 4.56
N THR A 178 11.26 29.95 4.67
CA THR A 178 11.72 30.93 5.65
C THR A 178 12.68 31.92 5.01
N ARG A 179 13.08 32.93 5.77
CA ARG A 179 14.01 33.96 5.31
C ARG A 179 15.37 33.33 4.95
N PRO A 180 16.08 33.86 3.94
CA PRO A 180 15.78 35.06 3.16
C PRO A 180 14.80 34.83 1.99
N ASP A 181 14.17 35.90 1.49
CA ASP A 181 13.18 35.87 0.39
C ASP A 181 13.71 35.24 -0.92
N THR A 182 15.02 35.28 -1.15
CA THR A 182 15.67 34.64 -2.29
C THR A 182 16.99 34.04 -1.85
N TYR A 183 17.20 32.77 -2.20
CA TYR A 183 18.42 32.03 -1.93
C TYR A 183 18.85 31.30 -3.20
N ASP A 184 20.06 31.58 -3.69
CA ASP A 184 20.60 30.98 -4.93
C ASP A 184 19.66 31.07 -6.15
N GLY A 185 18.99 32.20 -6.31
CA GLY A 185 18.02 32.44 -7.40
C GLY A 185 16.63 31.82 -7.17
N LEU A 186 16.45 30.98 -6.15
CA LEU A 186 15.16 30.42 -5.76
C LEU A 186 14.41 31.42 -4.88
N LYS A 187 13.18 31.77 -5.26
CA LYS A 187 12.34 32.74 -4.55
C LYS A 187 11.27 32.03 -3.72
N VAL A 188 10.96 32.61 -2.56
CA VAL A 188 9.74 32.27 -1.81
C VAL A 188 8.51 32.60 -2.68
N PRO A 189 7.48 31.72 -2.76
CA PRO A 189 6.25 32.00 -3.51
C PRO A 189 5.62 33.35 -3.13
N ASP A 190 5.24 34.16 -4.13
CA ASP A 190 4.72 35.51 -3.90
C ASP A 190 3.42 35.51 -3.08
N VAL A 191 2.61 34.44 -3.17
CA VAL A 191 1.39 34.28 -2.37
C VAL A 191 1.67 34.28 -0.87
N LEU A 192 2.79 33.66 -0.44
CA LEU A 192 3.22 33.64 0.97
C LEU A 192 3.70 35.01 1.47
N ARG A 193 3.93 35.95 0.56
CA ARG A 193 4.38 37.32 0.84
C ARG A 193 3.25 38.35 0.72
N SER A 194 2.06 37.92 0.31
CA SER A 194 0.92 38.81 0.02
C SER A 194 0.21 39.35 1.27
N GLY A 195 0.31 38.64 2.40
CA GLY A 195 -0.46 38.93 3.62
C GLY A 195 -1.94 38.55 3.54
N ASP A 196 -2.38 37.95 2.43
CA ASP A 196 -3.74 37.46 2.24
C ASP A 196 -3.90 36.06 2.84
N HIS A 197 -4.45 35.99 4.04
CA HIS A 197 -4.61 34.73 4.77
C HIS A 197 -5.46 33.69 4.03
N GLY A 198 -6.48 34.11 3.28
CA GLY A 198 -7.32 33.20 2.50
C GLY A 198 -6.53 32.55 1.37
N ARG A 199 -5.84 33.38 0.57
CA ARG A 199 -5.02 32.88 -0.54
C ARG A 199 -3.85 32.01 -0.08
N ILE A 200 -3.30 32.29 1.10
CA ILE A 200 -2.26 31.47 1.70
C ILE A 200 -2.82 30.10 2.12
N ALA A 201 -4.01 30.06 2.72
CA ALA A 201 -4.66 28.81 3.10
C ALA A 201 -5.00 27.94 1.89
N ASP A 202 -5.56 28.55 0.82
CA ASP A 202 -5.87 27.85 -0.43
C ASP A 202 -4.59 27.25 -1.05
N TRP A 203 -3.52 28.07 -1.16
CA TRP A 203 -2.25 27.61 -1.69
C TRP A 203 -1.62 26.47 -0.87
N ARG A 204 -1.73 26.53 0.47
CA ARG A 204 -1.28 25.46 1.37
C ARG A 204 -2.06 24.17 1.13
N ARG A 205 -3.39 24.26 1.02
CA ARG A 205 -4.26 23.11 0.74
C ARG A 205 -3.92 22.47 -0.60
N GLU A 206 -3.82 23.27 -1.66
CA GLU A 206 -3.43 22.81 -3.01
C GLU A 206 -2.06 22.11 -3.00
N CYS A 207 -1.05 22.70 -2.34
CA CYS A 207 0.27 22.08 -2.24
C CYS A 207 0.23 20.75 -1.48
N SER A 208 -0.50 20.69 -0.36
CA SER A 208 -0.71 19.47 0.44
C SER A 208 -1.34 18.35 -0.40
N LEU A 209 -2.38 18.66 -1.18
CA LEU A 209 -3.04 17.73 -2.09
C LEU A 209 -2.09 17.23 -3.18
N SER A 210 -1.40 18.14 -3.88
CA SER A 210 -0.47 17.78 -4.95
C SER A 210 0.70 16.93 -4.44
N MET A 211 1.27 17.27 -3.28
CA MET A 211 2.35 16.47 -2.67
C MET A 211 1.84 15.09 -2.26
N THR A 212 0.67 15.01 -1.64
CA THR A 212 0.08 13.71 -1.26
C THR A 212 -0.15 12.85 -2.51
N LEU A 213 -0.70 13.41 -3.57
CA LEU A 213 -0.94 12.69 -4.83
C LEU A 213 0.36 12.17 -5.47
N ASN A 214 1.43 12.96 -5.43
CA ASN A 214 2.68 12.60 -6.09
C ASN A 214 3.56 11.66 -5.26
N ASP A 215 3.63 11.87 -3.94
CA ASP A 215 4.62 11.23 -3.08
C ASP A 215 4.02 10.07 -2.27
N ARG A 216 2.76 10.19 -1.86
CA ARG A 216 2.04 9.19 -1.05
C ARG A 216 0.58 9.01 -1.51
N PRO A 217 0.34 8.64 -2.78
CA PRO A 217 -1.02 8.42 -3.28
C PRO A 217 -1.77 7.36 -2.47
N ASP A 218 -1.06 6.44 -1.82
CA ASP A 218 -1.61 5.37 -0.97
C ASP A 218 -2.40 5.87 0.26
N ILE A 219 -2.18 7.10 0.74
CA ILE A 219 -2.91 7.64 1.90
C ILE A 219 -4.15 8.46 1.53
N LEU A 220 -4.29 8.86 0.26
CA LEU A 220 -5.46 9.61 -0.23
C LEU A 220 -6.81 8.93 0.03
N PRO A 221 -6.98 7.60 -0.05
CA PRO A 221 -8.26 6.95 0.21
C PRO A 221 -8.81 7.20 1.63
N GLY A 222 -7.92 7.48 2.60
CA GLY A 222 -8.28 7.81 3.97
C GLY A 222 -8.45 9.31 4.23
N ALA A 223 -8.16 10.18 3.24
CA ALA A 223 -8.21 11.62 3.40
C ALA A 223 -9.66 12.14 3.33
N THR A 224 -9.94 13.18 4.11
CA THR A 224 -11.21 13.91 3.98
C THR A 224 -11.06 14.99 2.91
N LEU A 225 -11.71 14.78 1.77
CA LEU A 225 -11.63 15.65 0.59
C LEU A 225 -12.97 16.35 0.32
N THR A 226 -12.93 17.65 0.06
CA THR A 226 -14.08 18.40 -0.46
C THR A 226 -14.24 18.18 -1.95
N VAL A 227 -15.32 18.71 -2.54
CA VAL A 227 -15.53 18.66 -3.99
C VAL A 227 -14.44 19.46 -4.71
N GLU A 228 -14.08 20.62 -4.17
CA GLU A 228 -13.01 21.47 -4.69
C GLU A 228 -11.66 20.76 -4.67
N ASP A 229 -11.34 20.02 -3.59
CA ASP A 229 -10.11 19.22 -3.53
C ASP A 229 -10.06 18.16 -4.63
N ILE A 230 -11.19 17.46 -4.86
CA ILE A 230 -11.30 16.42 -5.89
C ILE A 230 -11.14 17.01 -7.28
N ASP A 231 -11.79 18.14 -7.55
CA ASP A 231 -11.68 18.83 -8.84
C ASP A 231 -10.26 19.34 -9.09
N PHE A 232 -9.59 19.89 -8.06
CA PHE A 232 -8.18 20.26 -8.13
C PHE A 232 -7.28 19.04 -8.42
N LEU A 233 -7.47 17.92 -7.71
CA LEU A 233 -6.69 16.69 -7.90
C LEU A 233 -6.87 16.08 -9.30
N ARG A 234 -8.06 16.20 -9.90
CA ARG A 234 -8.32 15.73 -11.28
C ARG A 234 -7.51 16.47 -12.33
N GLU A 235 -7.22 17.75 -12.09
CA GLU A 235 -6.43 18.61 -12.97
C GLU A 235 -4.92 18.36 -12.83
N GLN A 236 -4.48 17.77 -11.72
CA GLN A 236 -3.06 17.49 -11.49
C GLN A 236 -2.51 16.44 -12.46
N SER A 237 -1.28 16.69 -12.92
CA SER A 237 -0.52 15.69 -13.66
C SER A 237 -0.02 14.61 -12.69
N ARG A 238 -0.30 13.35 -13.02
CA ARG A 238 0.19 12.19 -12.28
C ARG A 238 0.51 11.03 -13.22
N THR A 239 1.36 10.13 -12.76
CA THR A 239 1.50 8.81 -13.38
C THR A 239 0.14 8.12 -13.37
N ARG A 240 -0.26 7.54 -14.50
CA ARG A 240 -1.50 6.78 -14.63
C ARG A 240 -1.13 5.39 -15.12
N LEU A 241 -0.98 4.44 -14.21
CA LEU A 241 -0.58 3.07 -14.52
C LEU A 241 -1.52 2.43 -15.55
N GLY A 242 -2.80 2.81 -15.55
CA GLY A 242 -3.77 2.39 -16.56
C GLY A 242 -3.32 2.60 -18.00
N ARG A 243 -2.61 3.70 -18.32
CA ARG A 243 -2.16 3.96 -19.70
C ARG A 243 -1.23 2.87 -20.24
N ASN A 244 -0.48 2.21 -19.36
CA ASN A 244 0.42 1.12 -19.70
C ASN A 244 -0.25 -0.26 -19.56
N LEU A 245 -1.48 -0.35 -19.05
CA LEU A 245 -2.21 -1.61 -18.93
C LEU A 245 -3.10 -1.84 -20.14
N TYR A 246 -2.89 -2.97 -20.80
CA TYR A 246 -3.71 -3.50 -21.88
C TYR A 246 -4.34 -4.82 -21.43
N ILE A 247 -5.60 -5.04 -21.77
CA ILE A 247 -6.34 -6.25 -21.40
C ILE A 247 -6.63 -7.08 -22.63
N ALA A 248 -6.37 -8.39 -22.56
CA ALA A 248 -6.86 -9.36 -23.55
C ALA A 248 -7.88 -10.32 -22.93
N LEU A 249 -9.09 -10.36 -23.49
CA LEU A 249 -10.01 -11.47 -23.31
C LEU A 249 -9.73 -12.52 -24.39
N CYS A 250 -9.10 -13.61 -23.99
CA CYS A 250 -8.78 -14.73 -24.86
C CYS A 250 -10.00 -15.65 -25.00
N HIS A 251 -10.53 -15.71 -26.22
CA HIS A 251 -11.63 -16.60 -26.60
C HIS A 251 -11.12 -17.88 -27.29
N TYR A 252 -9.90 -17.84 -27.82
CA TYR A 252 -9.14 -19.01 -28.26
C TYR A 252 -7.64 -18.70 -28.27
N PRO A 253 -6.77 -19.66 -27.87
CA PRO A 253 -7.12 -20.97 -27.34
C PRO A 253 -7.38 -20.95 -25.82
N VAL A 254 -8.52 -21.50 -25.41
CA VAL A 254 -8.87 -21.73 -23.99
C VAL A 254 -9.17 -23.20 -23.75
N VAL A 255 -9.21 -23.63 -22.49
CA VAL A 255 -9.56 -25.01 -22.13
C VAL A 255 -10.98 -25.11 -21.60
N ASN A 256 -11.66 -26.21 -21.92
CA ASN A 256 -12.95 -26.55 -21.31
C ASN A 256 -12.77 -27.30 -19.97
N LYS A 257 -13.87 -27.71 -19.33
CA LYS A 257 -13.83 -28.46 -18.05
C LYS A 257 -13.11 -29.81 -18.12
N PHE A 258 -12.92 -30.34 -19.32
CA PHE A 258 -12.22 -31.60 -19.58
C PHE A 258 -10.74 -31.38 -19.95
N GLY A 259 -10.27 -30.13 -20.01
CA GLY A 259 -8.90 -29.78 -20.40
C GLY A 259 -8.67 -29.75 -21.90
N GLU A 260 -9.72 -29.86 -22.72
CA GLU A 260 -9.60 -29.84 -24.18
C GLU A 260 -9.55 -28.39 -24.68
N LYS A 261 -8.72 -28.15 -25.69
CA LYS A 261 -8.59 -26.86 -26.37
C LYS A 261 -9.86 -26.56 -27.17
N VAL A 262 -10.51 -25.44 -26.85
CA VAL A 262 -11.76 -25.02 -27.49
C VAL A 262 -11.76 -23.51 -27.74
N ALA A 263 -12.64 -23.07 -28.64
CA ALA A 263 -12.99 -21.66 -28.78
C ALA A 263 -14.29 -21.37 -28.00
N VAL A 264 -14.34 -20.22 -27.35
CA VAL A 264 -15.52 -19.68 -26.65
C VAL A 264 -16.04 -18.47 -27.42
N SER A 265 -17.34 -18.26 -27.48
CA SER A 265 -17.90 -17.13 -28.24
C SER A 265 -17.57 -15.78 -27.63
N VAL A 266 -17.14 -14.83 -28.47
CA VAL A 266 -17.14 -13.40 -28.12
C VAL A 266 -18.59 -12.93 -27.97
N THR A 267 -18.93 -12.33 -26.83
CA THR A 267 -20.27 -11.82 -26.57
C THR A 267 -20.32 -10.30 -26.63
N ASN A 268 -21.49 -9.73 -26.93
CA ASN A 268 -21.69 -8.28 -26.88
C ASN A 268 -21.44 -7.70 -25.48
N LEU A 269 -21.70 -8.48 -24.42
CA LEU A 269 -21.43 -8.06 -23.04
C LEU A 269 -19.93 -7.94 -22.76
N ASP A 270 -19.11 -8.84 -23.32
CA ASP A 270 -17.65 -8.75 -23.21
C ASP A 270 -17.15 -7.42 -23.79
N LEU A 271 -17.60 -7.07 -24.99
CA LEU A 271 -17.19 -5.83 -25.63
C LEU A 271 -17.70 -4.59 -24.89
N HIS A 272 -18.96 -4.59 -24.42
CA HIS A 272 -19.53 -3.45 -23.71
C HIS A 272 -18.92 -3.21 -22.33
N ASP A 273 -18.80 -4.25 -21.51
CA ASP A 273 -18.31 -4.11 -20.15
C ASP A 273 -16.81 -3.77 -20.17
N MET A 274 -16.03 -4.40 -21.05
CA MET A 274 -14.59 -4.11 -21.16
C MET A 274 -14.33 -2.73 -21.74
N ALA A 275 -15.11 -2.25 -22.72
CA ALA A 275 -15.02 -0.86 -23.17
C ALA A 275 -15.18 0.14 -22.02
N ARG A 276 -16.15 -0.12 -21.13
CA ARG A 276 -16.40 0.71 -19.94
C ARG A 276 -15.25 0.64 -18.96
N VAL A 277 -14.75 -0.55 -18.62
CA VAL A 277 -13.58 -0.72 -17.74
C VAL A 277 -12.36 0.01 -18.32
N THR A 278 -12.10 -0.16 -19.63
CA THR A 278 -11.03 0.53 -20.34
C THR A 278 -11.14 2.05 -20.24
N ARG A 279 -12.35 2.60 -20.37
CA ARG A 279 -12.57 4.04 -20.23
C ARG A 279 -12.41 4.50 -18.78
N SER A 280 -13.07 3.83 -17.84
CA SER A 280 -13.11 4.21 -16.43
C SER A 280 -11.73 4.26 -15.80
N TYR A 281 -10.89 3.25 -16.03
CA TYR A 281 -9.52 3.19 -15.48
C TYR A 281 -8.46 3.75 -16.44
N GLY A 282 -8.88 4.38 -17.55
CA GLY A 282 -7.96 5.00 -18.51
C GLY A 282 -6.96 4.02 -19.14
N LEU A 283 -7.38 2.78 -19.40
CA LEU A 283 -6.52 1.71 -19.88
C LEU A 283 -5.91 2.02 -21.27
N GLY A 284 -4.76 1.43 -21.58
CA GLY A 284 -4.10 1.54 -22.88
C GLY A 284 -4.97 0.98 -24.00
N GLY A 285 -5.61 -0.16 -23.77
CA GLY A 285 -6.53 -0.77 -24.73
C GLY A 285 -7.19 -2.05 -24.22
N PHE A 286 -8.21 -2.49 -24.94
CA PHE A 286 -8.84 -3.79 -24.74
C PHE A 286 -8.91 -4.58 -26.04
N TYR A 287 -8.55 -5.86 -25.94
CA TYR A 287 -8.44 -6.79 -27.05
C TYR A 287 -9.30 -8.04 -26.81
N ALA A 288 -10.19 -8.35 -27.73
CA ALA A 288 -10.81 -9.67 -27.80
C ALA A 288 -10.07 -10.52 -28.85
N THR A 289 -9.61 -11.72 -28.49
CA THR A 289 -8.86 -12.58 -29.43
C THR A 289 -9.65 -13.83 -29.81
N THR A 290 -10.00 -13.94 -31.09
CA THR A 290 -10.72 -15.09 -31.65
C THR A 290 -10.35 -15.30 -33.12
N PRO A 291 -10.04 -16.54 -33.55
CA PRO A 291 -9.75 -16.84 -34.95
C PRO A 291 -11.04 -16.98 -35.78
N ILE A 292 -12.23 -16.87 -35.18
CA ILE A 292 -13.50 -17.15 -35.85
C ILE A 292 -13.98 -15.89 -36.60
N ASP A 293 -13.95 -15.95 -37.93
CA ASP A 293 -14.30 -14.82 -38.81
C ASP A 293 -15.69 -14.24 -38.55
N ASP A 294 -16.71 -15.08 -38.34
CA ASP A 294 -18.06 -14.62 -38.05
C ASP A 294 -18.16 -13.82 -36.73
N GLN A 295 -17.38 -14.22 -35.72
CA GLN A 295 -17.33 -13.51 -34.44
C GLN A 295 -16.62 -12.17 -34.59
N LYS A 296 -15.51 -12.13 -35.35
CA LYS A 296 -14.83 -10.88 -35.69
C LYS A 296 -15.74 -9.94 -36.46
N ALA A 297 -16.48 -10.44 -37.45
CA ALA A 297 -17.42 -9.65 -38.24
C ALA A 297 -18.59 -9.11 -37.40
N LEU A 298 -19.10 -9.89 -36.44
CA LEU A 298 -20.12 -9.41 -35.49
C LEU A 298 -19.57 -8.31 -34.57
N ALA A 299 -18.38 -8.55 -34.00
CA ALA A 299 -17.74 -7.60 -33.10
C ALA A 299 -17.37 -6.29 -33.81
N ASN A 300 -16.82 -6.37 -35.03
CA ASN A 300 -16.49 -5.19 -35.84
C ASN A 300 -17.73 -4.39 -36.21
N ARG A 301 -18.85 -5.02 -36.58
CA ARG A 301 -20.12 -4.29 -36.79
C ARG A 301 -20.58 -3.52 -35.56
N LEU A 302 -20.39 -4.08 -34.35
CA LEU A 302 -20.68 -3.39 -33.11
C LEU A 302 -19.72 -2.22 -32.89
N LEU A 303 -18.43 -2.42 -33.13
CA LEU A 303 -17.41 -1.38 -33.03
C LEU A 303 -17.70 -0.22 -33.99
N ASP A 304 -17.97 -0.51 -35.26
CA ASP A 304 -18.29 0.50 -36.27
C ASP A 304 -19.52 1.32 -35.88
N HIS A 305 -20.55 0.67 -35.32
CA HIS A 305 -21.75 1.37 -34.84
C HIS A 305 -21.46 2.41 -33.76
N TRP A 306 -20.54 2.11 -32.84
CA TRP A 306 -20.20 2.99 -31.71
C TRP A 306 -19.06 3.95 -31.99
N LYS A 307 -18.13 3.63 -32.89
CA LYS A 307 -17.01 4.50 -33.26
C LYS A 307 -17.44 5.54 -34.28
N ASP A 308 -18.02 5.10 -35.39
CA ASP A 308 -18.25 5.94 -36.57
C ASP A 308 -19.73 5.98 -37.02
N GLY A 309 -20.59 5.17 -36.39
CA GLY A 309 -22.00 5.03 -36.73
C GLY A 309 -22.96 5.89 -35.90
N ALA A 310 -24.27 5.63 -36.05
CA ALA A 310 -25.31 6.38 -35.36
C ALA A 310 -25.22 6.36 -33.82
N GLY A 311 -24.58 5.33 -33.25
CA GLY A 311 -24.36 5.22 -31.81
C GLY A 311 -23.39 6.27 -31.27
N SER A 312 -22.41 6.69 -32.07
CA SER A 312 -21.42 7.70 -31.66
C SER A 312 -22.05 9.09 -31.49
N LEU A 313 -22.95 9.45 -32.41
CA LEU A 313 -23.72 10.69 -32.35
C LEU A 313 -24.70 10.73 -31.18
N ALA A 314 -25.22 9.57 -30.78
CA ALA A 314 -26.20 9.45 -29.70
C ALA A 314 -25.57 9.43 -28.30
N ASN A 315 -24.34 8.90 -28.16
CA ASN A 315 -23.65 8.83 -26.86
C ASN A 315 -22.12 8.94 -27.05
N PRO A 316 -21.56 10.15 -26.93
CA PRO A 316 -20.13 10.39 -27.09
C PRO A 316 -19.25 9.63 -26.09
N ASP A 317 -19.67 9.52 -24.82
CA ASP A 317 -18.91 8.82 -23.78
C ASP A 317 -18.75 7.34 -24.12
N ARG A 318 -19.80 6.72 -24.67
CA ARG A 318 -19.77 5.33 -25.12
C ARG A 318 -18.93 5.16 -26.38
N ALA A 319 -18.96 6.12 -27.29
CA ALA A 319 -18.09 6.13 -28.47
C ALA A 319 -16.62 6.14 -28.07
N GLU A 320 -16.25 7.03 -27.14
CA GLU A 320 -14.89 7.11 -26.61
C GLU A 320 -14.48 5.81 -25.91
N ALA A 321 -15.38 5.20 -25.12
CA ALA A 321 -15.11 3.91 -24.48
C ALA A 321 -14.79 2.80 -25.50
N PHE A 322 -15.46 2.81 -26.65
CA PHE A 322 -15.22 1.83 -27.72
C PHE A 322 -13.99 2.12 -28.57
N SER A 323 -13.51 3.37 -28.62
CA SER A 323 -12.38 3.78 -29.47
C SER A 323 -11.12 2.91 -29.27
N LYS A 324 -10.88 2.47 -28.03
CA LYS A 324 -9.74 1.66 -27.59
C LYS A 324 -9.97 0.14 -27.65
N VAL A 325 -11.13 -0.30 -28.12
CA VAL A 325 -11.45 -1.72 -28.27
C VAL A 325 -11.08 -2.21 -29.67
N LYS A 326 -10.34 -3.31 -29.74
CA LYS A 326 -9.99 -3.99 -31.01
C LYS A 326 -10.22 -5.50 -30.88
N VAL A 327 -10.35 -6.16 -32.02
CA VAL A 327 -10.52 -7.61 -32.12
C VAL A 327 -9.41 -8.17 -33.00
N PHE A 328 -8.73 -9.19 -32.52
CA PHE A 328 -7.60 -9.82 -33.19
C PHE A 328 -7.77 -11.33 -33.31
N ASP A 329 -6.97 -11.96 -34.16
CA ASP A 329 -6.96 -13.40 -34.35
C ASP A 329 -6.40 -14.13 -33.13
N ASP A 330 -5.33 -13.58 -32.56
CA ASP A 330 -4.59 -14.16 -31.45
C ASP A 330 -3.91 -13.09 -30.58
N ILE A 331 -3.20 -13.56 -29.56
CA ILE A 331 -2.45 -12.72 -28.63
C ILE A 331 -1.24 -12.05 -29.30
N ASP A 332 -0.62 -12.68 -30.31
CA ASP A 332 0.58 -12.13 -30.96
C ASP A 332 0.22 -10.89 -31.78
N ALA A 333 -0.93 -10.90 -32.46
CA ALA A 333 -1.47 -9.72 -33.11
C ALA A 333 -1.75 -8.57 -32.13
N ALA A 334 -2.24 -8.89 -30.92
CA ALA A 334 -2.42 -7.87 -29.87
C ALA A 334 -1.09 -7.29 -29.37
N VAL A 335 -0.06 -8.14 -29.21
CA VAL A 335 1.31 -7.71 -28.84
C VAL A 335 1.88 -6.75 -29.88
N LEU A 336 1.78 -7.10 -31.17
CA LEU A 336 2.25 -6.25 -32.28
C LEU A 336 1.53 -4.89 -32.32
N ASP A 337 0.24 -4.87 -32.03
CA ASP A 337 -0.55 -3.63 -31.97
C ASP A 337 -0.12 -2.71 -30.81
N ILE A 338 0.23 -3.28 -29.65
CA ILE A 338 0.76 -2.51 -28.52
C ILE A 338 2.16 -1.97 -28.85
N GLU A 339 3.02 -2.81 -29.44
CA GLU A 339 4.38 -2.40 -29.84
C GLU A 339 4.33 -1.27 -30.88
N ALA A 340 3.43 -1.35 -31.86
CA ALA A 340 3.24 -0.29 -32.84
C ALA A 340 2.74 1.04 -32.21
N GLN A 341 1.91 0.97 -31.16
CA GLN A 341 1.38 2.16 -30.47
C GLN A 341 2.38 2.81 -29.51
N THR A 342 3.17 1.99 -28.81
CA THR A 342 4.00 2.43 -27.69
C THR A 342 5.49 2.48 -28.01
N GLY A 343 5.92 1.84 -29.11
CA GLY A 343 7.33 1.65 -29.46
C GLY A 343 8.07 0.64 -28.57
N GLN A 344 7.34 -0.09 -27.71
CA GLN A 344 7.89 -1.06 -26.78
C GLN A 344 7.11 -2.38 -26.85
N CYS A 345 7.80 -3.50 -26.90
CA CYS A 345 7.17 -4.80 -26.76
C CYS A 345 6.59 -4.95 -25.35
N PRO A 346 5.28 -5.25 -25.20
CA PRO A 346 4.65 -5.38 -23.90
C PRO A 346 5.14 -6.60 -23.12
N ARG A 347 5.20 -6.47 -21.80
CA ARG A 347 5.34 -7.61 -20.89
C ARG A 347 4.02 -8.35 -20.80
N LEU A 348 4.05 -9.68 -20.69
CA LEU A 348 2.85 -10.51 -20.72
C LEU A 348 2.62 -11.17 -19.36
N ALA A 349 1.43 -10.98 -18.81
CA ALA A 349 0.98 -11.68 -17.61
C ALA A 349 -0.36 -12.36 -17.88
N ALA A 350 -0.57 -13.55 -17.30
CA ALA A 350 -1.84 -14.25 -17.37
C ALA A 350 -2.60 -14.17 -16.05
N THR A 351 -3.89 -14.49 -16.08
CA THR A 351 -4.72 -14.67 -14.89
C THR A 351 -5.22 -16.10 -14.81
N SER A 352 -5.47 -16.56 -13.59
CA SER A 352 -6.07 -17.87 -13.31
C SER A 352 -7.01 -17.78 -12.12
N ALA A 353 -8.13 -18.49 -12.20
CA ALA A 353 -9.01 -18.69 -11.04
C ALA A 353 -8.41 -19.69 -10.02
N ARG A 354 -7.37 -20.43 -10.41
CA ARG A 354 -6.76 -21.52 -9.63
C ARG A 354 -5.30 -21.22 -9.34
N LEU A 355 -4.86 -21.59 -8.15
CA LEU A 355 -3.43 -21.67 -7.82
C LEU A 355 -2.81 -22.90 -8.47
N ASP A 356 -1.57 -22.75 -8.93
CA ASP A 356 -0.77 -23.89 -9.37
C ASP A 356 -0.28 -24.69 -8.14
N ARG A 357 -0.76 -25.93 -8.02
CA ARG A 357 -0.47 -26.83 -6.90
C ARG A 357 0.69 -27.79 -7.18
N ARG A 358 1.41 -27.63 -8.31
CA ARG A 358 2.59 -28.46 -8.61
C ARG A 358 3.70 -28.17 -7.59
N LYS A 359 4.43 -29.21 -7.18
CA LYS A 359 5.48 -29.14 -6.13
C LYS A 359 6.61 -28.13 -6.41
N LYS A 360 6.80 -27.72 -7.66
CA LYS A 360 7.81 -26.75 -8.12
C LYS A 360 7.19 -25.62 -8.95
N ALA A 361 5.91 -25.33 -8.74
CA ALA A 361 5.28 -24.18 -9.36
C ALA A 361 5.99 -22.90 -8.91
N GLU A 362 6.20 -21.98 -9.83
CA GLU A 362 6.62 -20.63 -9.47
C GLU A 362 5.51 -19.94 -8.66
N PRO A 363 5.86 -19.10 -7.67
CA PRO A 363 4.89 -18.31 -6.94
C PRO A 363 4.05 -17.45 -7.89
N ALA A 364 2.75 -17.35 -7.61
CA ALA A 364 1.88 -16.44 -8.35
C ALA A 364 2.31 -14.97 -8.11
N MET A 365 2.31 -14.20 -9.17
CA MET A 365 2.72 -12.80 -9.19
C MET A 365 1.80 -11.93 -8.33
N THR A 366 2.41 -11.02 -7.58
CA THR A 366 1.74 -10.03 -6.75
C THR A 366 1.30 -8.81 -7.56
N TYR A 367 0.30 -8.07 -7.06
CA TYR A 367 -0.07 -6.80 -7.68
C TYR A 367 1.05 -5.75 -7.58
N GLN A 368 1.93 -5.83 -6.58
CA GLN A 368 3.06 -4.91 -6.44
C GLN A 368 4.12 -5.12 -7.52
N GLU A 369 4.41 -6.38 -7.88
CA GLU A 369 5.29 -6.69 -9.01
C GLU A 369 4.68 -6.17 -10.32
N LEU A 370 3.38 -6.38 -10.53
CA LEU A 370 2.69 -5.92 -11.73
C LEU A 370 2.61 -4.39 -11.83
N ARG A 371 2.40 -3.68 -10.71
CA ARG A 371 2.50 -2.21 -10.65
C ARG A 371 3.89 -1.72 -11.02
N SER A 372 4.94 -2.38 -10.52
CA SER A 372 6.32 -2.05 -10.87
C SER A 372 6.60 -2.19 -12.38
N TRP A 373 5.96 -3.15 -13.06
CA TRP A 373 6.05 -3.27 -14.52
C TRP A 373 5.33 -2.14 -15.23
N LEU A 374 4.09 -1.84 -14.82
CA LEU A 374 3.27 -0.78 -15.37
C LEU A 374 3.89 0.61 -15.22
N ALA A 375 4.72 0.82 -14.18
CA ALA A 375 5.42 2.09 -14.00
C ALA A 375 6.43 2.36 -15.14
N ASN A 376 6.94 1.33 -15.82
CA ASN A 376 8.09 1.45 -16.73
C ASN A 376 7.85 0.90 -18.14
N SER A 377 6.80 0.10 -18.36
CA SER A 377 6.60 -0.62 -19.62
C SER A 377 5.11 -0.93 -19.86
N PRO A 378 4.67 -1.07 -21.12
CA PRO A 378 3.34 -1.59 -21.41
C PRO A 378 3.23 -3.05 -20.95
N VAL A 379 2.06 -3.42 -20.44
CA VAL A 379 1.74 -4.77 -19.96
C VAL A 379 0.45 -5.24 -20.61
N LEU A 380 0.48 -6.43 -21.20
CA LEU A 380 -0.69 -7.14 -21.67
C LEU A 380 -1.11 -8.19 -20.63
N LEU A 381 -2.23 -7.93 -19.95
CA LEU A 381 -2.81 -8.85 -18.99
C LEU A 381 -3.91 -9.70 -19.64
N ILE A 382 -3.71 -11.01 -19.65
CA ILE A 382 -4.50 -11.98 -20.41
C ILE A 382 -5.47 -12.73 -19.50
N PHE A 383 -6.73 -12.80 -19.93
CA PHE A 383 -7.82 -13.48 -19.25
C PHE A 383 -8.42 -14.55 -20.15
N GLY A 384 -8.62 -15.75 -19.64
CA GLY A 384 -9.31 -16.82 -20.36
C GLY A 384 -10.82 -16.77 -20.14
N THR A 385 -11.60 -16.87 -21.21
CA THR A 385 -13.08 -16.89 -21.15
C THR A 385 -13.70 -18.28 -20.93
N GLY A 386 -12.86 -19.34 -20.90
CA GLY A 386 -13.25 -20.73 -20.63
C GLY A 386 -13.00 -21.18 -19.18
N HIS A 387 -12.58 -22.44 -18.99
CA HIS A 387 -12.15 -22.97 -17.68
C HIS A 387 -10.67 -22.64 -17.36
N GLY A 388 -9.96 -22.04 -18.31
CA GLY A 388 -8.57 -21.61 -18.20
C GLY A 388 -8.00 -21.24 -19.57
N LEU A 389 -6.81 -20.64 -19.57
CA LEU A 389 -6.03 -20.43 -20.79
C LEU A 389 -5.36 -21.74 -21.22
N ALA A 390 -5.16 -21.94 -22.53
CA ALA A 390 -4.36 -23.05 -23.01
C ALA A 390 -2.86 -22.82 -22.74
N GLU A 391 -2.08 -23.91 -22.65
CA GLU A 391 -0.65 -23.87 -22.35
C GLU A 391 0.14 -23.01 -23.36
N GLU A 392 -0.27 -23.01 -24.63
CA GLU A 392 0.32 -22.19 -25.71
C GLU A 392 0.27 -20.68 -25.43
N VAL A 393 -0.71 -20.21 -24.65
CA VAL A 393 -0.82 -18.81 -24.20
C VAL A 393 -0.02 -18.61 -22.92
N LEU A 394 -0.16 -19.53 -21.96
CA LEU A 394 0.55 -19.45 -20.67
C LEU A 394 2.08 -19.45 -20.84
N SER A 395 2.61 -20.23 -21.78
CA SER A 395 4.04 -20.31 -22.07
C SER A 395 4.65 -19.02 -22.63
N LYS A 396 3.81 -18.08 -23.11
CA LYS A 396 4.23 -16.76 -23.57
C LYS A 396 4.25 -15.71 -22.45
N THR A 397 3.67 -16.03 -21.30
CA THR A 397 3.57 -15.11 -20.17
C THR A 397 4.76 -15.25 -19.23
N GLU A 398 5.19 -14.14 -18.67
CA GLU A 398 6.27 -14.07 -17.69
C GLU A 398 5.79 -14.41 -16.27
N GLY A 399 4.47 -14.54 -16.07
CA GLY A 399 3.90 -15.00 -14.81
C GLY A 399 2.37 -14.98 -14.79
N ILE A 400 1.81 -15.63 -13.76
CA ILE A 400 0.38 -15.69 -13.52
C ILE A 400 0.06 -14.86 -12.29
N VAL A 401 -0.83 -13.87 -12.44
CA VAL A 401 -1.30 -13.02 -11.36
C VAL A 401 -2.09 -13.85 -10.34
N ARG A 402 -1.84 -13.56 -9.06
CA ARG A 402 -2.54 -14.21 -7.94
C ARG A 402 -4.06 -14.14 -8.13
N PRO A 403 -4.80 -15.25 -7.90
CA PRO A 403 -6.25 -15.25 -8.03
C PRO A 403 -6.94 -14.27 -7.09
N VAL A 404 -8.10 -13.73 -7.48
CA VAL A 404 -8.84 -12.68 -6.73
C VAL A 404 -9.10 -13.08 -5.27
N ARG A 405 -9.55 -14.30 -5.01
CA ARG A 405 -9.77 -14.87 -3.67
C ARG A 405 -8.86 -16.09 -3.46
N TYR A 406 -7.56 -15.85 -3.39
CA TYR A 406 -6.56 -16.93 -3.26
C TYR A 406 -6.50 -17.62 -1.89
N LEU A 407 -7.20 -17.09 -0.87
CA LEU A 407 -7.34 -17.69 0.45
C LEU A 407 -8.59 -18.56 0.58
N ASP A 408 -9.50 -18.52 -0.39
CA ASP A 408 -10.74 -19.30 -0.38
C ASP A 408 -10.72 -20.39 -1.45
N ASP A 409 -11.54 -21.41 -1.24
CA ASP A 409 -11.71 -22.50 -2.21
C ASP A 409 -12.57 -22.08 -3.42
N TYR A 410 -13.47 -21.10 -3.26
CA TYR A 410 -14.31 -20.60 -4.35
C TYR A 410 -13.77 -19.30 -4.93
N ASN A 411 -13.32 -19.37 -6.18
CA ASN A 411 -12.81 -18.21 -6.91
C ASN A 411 -13.28 -18.18 -8.39
N HIS A 412 -14.45 -18.76 -8.63
CA HIS A 412 -15.07 -18.83 -9.96
C HIS A 412 -15.97 -17.63 -10.21
N LEU A 413 -15.35 -16.50 -10.59
CA LEU A 413 -16.05 -15.30 -11.05
C LEU A 413 -16.31 -15.34 -12.56
N SER A 414 -17.28 -14.58 -13.04
CA SER A 414 -17.35 -14.28 -14.48
C SER A 414 -16.07 -13.57 -14.91
N VAL A 415 -15.59 -13.83 -16.13
CA VAL A 415 -14.34 -13.22 -16.61
C VAL A 415 -14.39 -11.69 -16.57
N ARG A 416 -15.55 -11.09 -16.89
CA ARG A 416 -15.76 -9.64 -16.84
C ARG A 416 -15.67 -9.08 -15.42
N SER A 417 -16.26 -9.78 -14.44
CA SER A 417 -16.13 -9.42 -13.02
C SER A 417 -14.69 -9.55 -12.54
N ALA A 418 -13.98 -10.60 -12.96
CA ALA A 418 -12.59 -10.80 -12.61
C ALA A 418 -11.69 -9.69 -13.17
N VAL A 419 -11.91 -9.26 -14.43
CA VAL A 419 -11.20 -8.13 -15.02
C VAL A 419 -11.42 -6.86 -14.21
N ALA A 420 -12.68 -6.49 -13.93
CA ALA A 420 -12.99 -5.27 -13.19
C ALA A 420 -12.32 -5.24 -11.81
N ILE A 421 -12.40 -6.33 -11.04
CA ILE A 421 -11.80 -6.42 -9.70
C ILE A 421 -10.27 -6.39 -9.76
N ILE A 422 -9.66 -7.07 -10.74
CA ILE A 422 -8.20 -7.09 -10.88
C ILE A 422 -7.67 -5.72 -11.30
N VAL A 423 -8.34 -5.04 -12.24
CA VAL A 423 -7.98 -3.69 -12.67
C VAL A 423 -8.08 -2.70 -11.51
N ASP A 424 -9.18 -2.76 -10.75
CA ASP A 424 -9.40 -1.93 -9.56
C ASP A 424 -8.29 -2.09 -8.52
N ARG A 425 -7.96 -3.33 -8.15
CA ARG A 425 -6.87 -3.62 -7.19
C ARG A 425 -5.48 -3.26 -7.68
N LEU A 426 -5.30 -3.19 -9.00
CA LEU A 426 -4.00 -2.95 -9.61
C LEU A 426 -3.70 -1.45 -9.72
N ILE A 427 -4.68 -0.66 -10.16
CA ILE A 427 -4.51 0.76 -10.49
C ILE A 427 -5.23 1.68 -9.50
N ALA A 428 -6.41 1.31 -8.97
CA ALA A 428 -7.24 2.18 -8.13
C ALA A 428 -7.41 3.61 -8.69
N ASP A 429 -7.93 4.56 -7.90
CA ASP A 429 -8.09 5.95 -8.33
C ASP A 429 -6.83 6.79 -8.08
N GLU A 430 -5.88 6.27 -7.32
CA GLU A 430 -4.70 7.01 -6.86
C GLU A 430 -3.44 6.72 -7.71
N TYR A 431 -3.43 5.68 -8.54
CA TYR A 431 -2.29 5.30 -9.39
C TYR A 431 -2.49 5.44 -10.90
#